data_AF-A0AA43UGS0-F1
#
_entry.id   AF-A0AA43UGS0-F1
#
_cell.length_a   1.000
_cell.length_b   1.000
_cell.length_c   1.000
_cell.angle_alpha   90.00
_cell.angle_beta   90.00
_cell.angle_gamma   90.00
#
_symmetry.space_group_name_H-M   'P 1'
#
loop_
_entity.id
_entity.type
_entity.pdbx_description
1 polymer ?
#
loop_
_entity_poly.entity_id
_entity_poly.type
_entity_poly.pdbx_seq_one_letter_code
_entity_poly.pdbx_strand_id
1 'polypeptide(L)'
;MKKLKVENKIKEELKHISLNHSQYIYSSIEIPDISLLSSNEIKVIDKVMDKLSNMAAEQISKYSYGDMPWKVTENLKPIDYRFIFYRDPEYCVRIYND
;
A
#
# COMPACT_ATOMS: atom_id res chain seq x y z
N MET A 1 -5.71 2.73 14.40
CA MET A 1 -5.70 1.36 14.96
C MET A 1 -6.19 1.26 16.40
N LYS A 2 -5.68 2.01 17.39
CA LYS A 2 -6.18 1.94 18.78
C LYS A 2 -7.71 2.11 18.90
N LYS A 3 -8.27 3.09 18.18
CA LYS A 3 -9.73 3.31 18.10
C LYS A 3 -10.50 2.10 17.57
N LEU A 4 -10.03 1.46 16.49
CA LEU A 4 -10.70 0.29 15.88
C LEU A 4 -10.63 -0.96 16.76
N LYS A 5 -9.58 -1.10 17.58
CA LYS A 5 -9.49 -2.15 18.60
C LYS A 5 -10.52 -1.93 19.71
N VAL A 6 -10.63 -0.69 20.21
CA VAL A 6 -11.61 -0.33 21.24
C VAL A 6 -13.04 -0.54 20.74
N GLU A 7 -13.30 -0.23 19.47
CA GLU A 7 -14.60 -0.47 18.81
C GLU A 7 -14.84 -1.94 18.43
N ASN A 8 -13.93 -2.85 18.75
CA ASN A 8 -14.01 -4.29 18.43
C ASN A 8 -14.28 -4.59 16.94
N LYS A 9 -13.61 -3.86 16.03
CA LYS A 9 -13.73 -4.06 14.57
C LYS A 9 -12.59 -4.85 13.95
N ILE A 10 -11.47 -4.97 14.65
CA ILE A 10 -10.27 -5.64 14.17
C ILE A 10 -9.74 -6.62 15.21
N LYS A 11 -9.24 -7.76 14.74
CA LYS A 11 -8.46 -8.72 15.53
C LYS A 11 -6.98 -8.38 15.38
N GLU A 12 -6.23 -8.54 16.46
CA GLU A 12 -4.78 -8.41 16.49
C GLU A 12 -4.15 -9.73 16.89
N GLU A 13 -3.15 -10.15 16.12
CA GLU A 13 -2.35 -11.33 16.40
C GLU A 13 -0.87 -10.97 16.35
N LEU A 14 -0.09 -11.44 17.33
CA LEU A 14 1.36 -11.31 17.32
C LEU A 14 1.96 -12.59 16.77
N LYS A 15 2.66 -12.48 15.63
CA LYS A 15 3.39 -13.57 15.01
C LYS A 15 4.89 -13.37 15.21
N HIS A 16 5.56 -14.34 15.83
CA HIS A 16 7.01 -14.37 15.87
C HIS A 16 7.55 -14.92 14.54
N ILE A 17 8.20 -14.07 13.75
CA ILE A 17 8.80 -14.45 12.46
C ILE A 17 10.19 -15.04 12.70
N SER A 18 10.95 -14.46 13.63
CA SER A 18 12.24 -14.98 14.08
C SER A 18 12.43 -14.68 15.57
N LEU A 19 13.50 -15.20 16.17
CA LEU A 19 13.84 -14.96 17.59
C LEU A 19 13.82 -13.47 17.97
N ASN A 20 14.19 -12.58 17.05
CA ASN A 20 14.30 -11.13 17.30
C ASN A 20 13.24 -10.29 16.57
N HIS A 21 12.39 -10.91 15.76
CA HIS A 21 11.41 -10.18 14.93
C HIS A 21 10.00 -10.71 15.16
N SER A 22 9.14 -9.80 15.62
CA SER A 22 7.71 -10.06 15.81
C SER A 22 6.90 -9.12 14.93
N GLN A 23 5.85 -9.63 14.31
CA GLN A 23 4.94 -8.88 13.44
C GLN A 23 3.55 -8.89 14.03
N TYR A 24 2.93 -7.71 14.09
CA TYR A 24 1.51 -7.58 14.38
C TYR A 24 0.72 -7.76 13.09
N ILE A 25 -0.19 -8.72 13.09
CA ILE A 25 -1.14 -8.98 12.02
C ILE A 25 -2.49 -8.45 12.49
N TYR A 26 -3.11 -7.62 11.65
CA TYR A 26 -4.44 -7.07 11.90
C TYR A 26 -5.40 -7.60 10.85
N SER A 27 -6.48 -8.22 11.28
CA SER A 27 -7.54 -8.71 10.40
C SER A 27 -8.88 -8.09 10.79
N SER A 28 -9.75 -7.88 9.80
CA SER A 28 -11.13 -7.47 10.06
C SER A 28 -11.90 -8.60 10.74
N ILE A 29 -12.74 -8.27 11.72
CA ILE A 29 -13.62 -9.27 12.36
C ILE A 29 -14.77 -9.65 11.45
N GLU A 30 -15.31 -8.67 10.71
CA GLU A 30 -16.38 -8.87 9.74
C GLU A 30 -15.82 -8.82 8.32
N ILE A 31 -16.47 -9.54 7.41
CA ILE A 31 -16.12 -9.49 5.99
C ILE A 31 -16.51 -8.11 5.47
N PRO A 32 -15.57 -7.35 4.87
CA PRO A 32 -15.88 -6.03 4.36
C PRO A 32 -16.88 -6.13 3.20
N ASP A 33 -17.80 -5.18 3.13
CA ASP A 33 -18.72 -5.06 2.00
C ASP A 33 -17.97 -4.59 0.74
N ILE A 34 -17.68 -5.54 -0.14
CA ILE A 34 -16.99 -5.30 -1.41
C ILE A 34 -17.92 -4.74 -2.49
N SER A 35 -19.24 -4.68 -2.27
CA SER A 35 -20.20 -4.15 -3.26
C SER A 35 -20.01 -2.65 -3.52
N LEU A 36 -19.32 -1.96 -2.61
CA LEU A 36 -18.92 -0.57 -2.74
C LEU A 36 -17.82 -0.34 -3.79
N LEU A 37 -17.14 -1.41 -4.24
CA LEU A 37 -16.09 -1.35 -5.24
C LEU A 37 -16.60 -1.91 -6.57
N SER A 38 -16.34 -1.18 -7.66
CA SER A 38 -16.57 -1.68 -9.00
C SER A 38 -15.61 -2.82 -9.34
N SER A 39 -16.00 -3.67 -10.29
CA SER A 39 -15.15 -4.76 -10.77
C SER A 39 -13.81 -4.27 -11.34
N ASN A 40 -13.74 -3.05 -11.87
CA ASN A 40 -12.50 -2.47 -12.37
C ASN A 40 -11.57 -2.02 -11.24
N GLU A 41 -12.12 -1.46 -10.16
CA GLU A 41 -11.33 -1.09 -8.98
C GLU A 41 -10.74 -2.33 -8.31
N ILE A 42 -11.51 -3.40 -8.18
CA ILE A 42 -11.02 -4.69 -7.66
C ILE A 42 -9.85 -5.21 -8.51
N LYS A 43 -9.98 -5.22 -9.83
CA LYS A 43 -8.89 -5.62 -10.74
C LYS A 43 -7.62 -4.79 -10.58
N VAL A 44 -7.76 -3.48 -10.31
CA VAL A 44 -6.61 -2.60 -10.06
C VAL A 44 -5.93 -2.97 -8.75
N ILE A 45 -6.72 -3.23 -7.70
CA ILE A 45 -6.19 -3.66 -6.39
C ILE A 45 -5.43 -4.99 -6.54
N ASP A 46 -6.04 -6.00 -7.19
CA ASP A 46 -5.42 -7.31 -7.42
C ASP A 46 -4.09 -7.18 -8.17
N LYS A 47 -4.07 -6.39 -9.26
CA LYS A 47 -2.84 -6.15 -10.03
C LYS A 47 -1.73 -5.51 -9.19
N VAL A 48 -2.07 -4.59 -8.28
CA VAL A 48 -1.09 -3.95 -7.38
C VAL A 48 -0.61 -4.93 -6.32
N MET A 49 -1.50 -5.75 -5.76
CA MET A 49 -1.14 -6.81 -4.82
C MET A 49 -0.16 -7.81 -5.46
N ASP A 50 -0.44 -8.26 -6.69
CA ASP A 50 0.44 -9.18 -7.42
C ASP A 50 1.81 -8.57 -7.69
N LYS A 51 1.88 -7.27 -8.01
CA LYS A 51 3.15 -6.56 -8.23
C LYS A 51 4.01 -6.50 -6.96
N LEU A 52 3.37 -6.28 -5.79
CA LEU A 52 4.07 -5.99 -4.54
C LEU A 52 4.21 -7.22 -3.62
N SER A 53 3.46 -8.29 -3.83
CA SER A 53 3.39 -9.47 -2.95
C SER A 53 4.73 -10.19 -2.78
N ASN A 54 5.61 -10.12 -3.78
CA ASN A 54 6.95 -10.71 -3.74
C ASN A 54 7.98 -9.86 -2.98
N MET A 55 7.63 -8.64 -2.55
CA MET A 55 8.52 -7.72 -1.85
C MET A 55 8.39 -7.84 -0.34
N ALA A 56 9.51 -7.83 0.37
CA ALA A 56 9.53 -7.67 1.83
C ALA A 56 9.06 -6.27 2.23
N ALA A 57 8.59 -6.11 3.47
CA ALA A 57 8.07 -4.83 3.98
C ALA A 57 9.07 -3.66 3.82
N GLU A 58 10.37 -3.92 4.00
CA GLU A 58 11.41 -2.91 3.79
C GLU A 58 11.53 -2.50 2.32
N GLN A 59 11.40 -3.47 1.39
CA GLN A 59 11.44 -3.21 -0.05
C GLN A 59 10.21 -2.42 -0.50
N ILE A 60 9.01 -2.79 -0.02
CA ILE A 60 7.77 -2.03 -0.29
C ILE A 60 7.91 -0.59 0.22
N SER A 61 8.47 -0.42 1.43
CA SER A 61 8.69 0.92 2.00
C SER A 61 9.64 1.72 1.13
N LYS A 62 10.80 1.15 0.77
CA LYS A 62 11.79 1.80 -0.12
C LYS A 62 11.19 2.14 -1.49
N TYR A 63 10.39 1.25 -2.07
CA TYR A 63 9.68 1.49 -3.33
C TYR A 63 8.73 2.69 -3.21
N SER A 64 7.89 2.73 -2.17
CA SER A 64 6.98 3.85 -1.92
C SER A 64 7.73 5.18 -1.72
N TYR A 65 8.79 5.18 -0.91
CA TYR A 65 9.69 6.33 -0.72
C TYR A 65 10.50 6.70 -1.97
N GLY A 66 10.59 5.81 -2.94
CA GLY A 66 11.34 5.97 -4.18
C GLY A 66 10.66 6.87 -5.21
N ASP A 67 9.34 7.00 -5.13
CA ASP A 67 8.55 7.66 -6.15
C ASP A 67 8.67 9.19 -6.11
N MET A 68 8.87 9.81 -7.28
CA MET A 68 9.20 11.22 -7.41
C MET A 68 8.19 12.16 -6.74
N PRO A 69 6.87 12.04 -6.96
CA PRO A 69 5.89 12.92 -6.31
C PRO A 69 5.94 12.83 -4.78
N TRP A 70 6.26 11.67 -4.23
CA TRP A 70 6.36 11.48 -2.79
C TRP A 70 7.68 12.00 -2.22
N LYS A 71 8.79 11.85 -2.96
CA LYS A 71 10.12 12.36 -2.56
C LYS A 71 10.16 13.88 -2.44
N VAL A 72 9.54 14.60 -3.37
CA VAL A 72 9.69 16.06 -3.49
C VAL A 72 8.60 16.84 -2.74
N THR A 73 7.48 16.19 -2.41
CA THR A 73 6.38 16.86 -1.70
C THR A 73 6.72 16.96 -0.22
N GLU A 74 6.62 18.16 0.33
CA GLU A 74 6.75 18.39 1.76
C GLU A 74 5.71 17.58 2.56
N ASN A 75 6.09 17.12 3.75
CA ASN A 75 5.19 16.35 4.60
C ASN A 75 3.89 17.12 4.88
N LEU A 76 2.75 16.44 4.73
CA LEU A 76 1.40 16.99 4.90
C LEU A 76 1.03 18.12 3.93
N LYS A 77 1.76 18.30 2.83
CA LYS A 77 1.38 19.21 1.74
C LYS A 77 0.72 18.46 0.58
N PRO A 78 -0.15 19.14 -0.21
CA PRO A 78 -0.68 18.57 -1.43
C PRO A 78 0.45 18.21 -2.41
N ILE A 79 0.38 17.02 -2.99
CA ILE A 79 1.30 16.60 -4.05
C ILE A 79 0.92 17.35 -5.32
N ASP A 80 1.88 18.05 -5.93
CA ASP A 80 1.67 18.70 -7.22
C ASP A 80 1.54 17.64 -8.33
N TYR A 81 0.45 17.71 -9.08
CA TYR A 81 0.18 16.77 -10.17
C TYR A 81 1.29 16.75 -11.22
N ARG A 82 2.01 17.86 -11.42
CA ARG A 82 3.11 17.97 -12.39
C ARG A 82 4.25 16.98 -12.12
N PHE A 83 4.41 16.52 -10.88
CA PHE A 83 5.46 15.55 -10.55
C PHE A 83 5.26 14.18 -11.20
N ILE A 84 4.06 13.87 -11.72
CA ILE A 84 3.81 12.62 -12.44
C ILE A 84 4.67 12.48 -13.70
N PHE A 85 5.05 13.59 -14.34
CA PHE A 85 5.87 13.60 -15.56
C PHE A 85 7.35 13.30 -15.31
N TYR A 86 7.77 13.30 -14.04
CA TYR A 86 9.15 13.07 -13.62
C TYR A 86 9.32 11.75 -12.86
N ARG A 87 8.34 10.85 -12.95
CA ARG A 87 8.43 9.52 -12.36
C ARG A 87 9.40 8.64 -13.14
N ASP A 88 10.19 7.86 -12.40
CA ASP A 88 11.04 6.84 -13.00
C ASP A 88 10.19 5.73 -13.66
N PRO A 89 10.72 5.03 -14.68
CA PRO A 89 9.97 3.99 -15.40
C PRO A 89 9.36 2.90 -14.51
N GLU A 90 10.00 2.58 -13.37
CA GLU A 90 9.52 1.59 -12.40
C GLU A 90 8.20 1.98 -11.68
N TYR A 91 7.85 3.27 -11.69
CA TYR A 91 6.60 3.83 -11.17
C TYR A 91 5.58 4.16 -12.27
N CYS A 92 5.95 3.99 -13.54
CA CYS A 92 5.09 4.29 -14.68
C CYS A 92 4.29 3.04 -15.10
N VAL A 93 2.96 3.21 -15.24
CA VAL A 93 2.06 2.13 -15.71
C VAL A 93 2.00 2.07 -17.24
N ARG A 94 2.34 3.16 -17.92
CA ARG A 94 2.30 3.27 -19.39
C ARG A 94 3.71 3.44 -19.93
N ILE A 95 4.18 2.45 -20.67
CA ILE A 95 5.28 2.60 -21.61
C ILE A 95 4.59 2.95 -22.92
N TYR A 96 4.73 4.19 -23.39
CA TYR A 96 4.37 4.52 -24.76
C TYR A 96 5.50 3.96 -25.62
N ASN A 97 5.22 2.87 -26.33
CA ASN A 97 6.06 2.46 -27.44
C ASN A 97 5.71 3.43 -28.57
N ASP A 98 6.67 4.25 -28.98
CA ASP A 98 6.58 5.03 -30.21
C ASP A 98 6.42 4.11 -31.44
#